data_AF-A0A2D1R6J7-F1
#
_entry.id   AF-A0A2D1R6J7-F1
#
_cell.length_a   1.000
_cell.length_b   1.000
_cell.length_c   1.000
_cell.angle_alpha   90.00
_cell.angle_beta   90.00
_cell.angle_gamma   90.00
#
_symmetry.space_group_name_H-M   'P 1'
#
loop_
_entity.id
_entity.type
_entity.pdbx_description
1 polymer ?
#
loop_
_entity_poly.entity_id
_entity_poly.type
_entity_poly.pdbx_seq_one_letter_code
_entity_poly.pdbx_strand_id
1 'polypeptide(L)' 'MRARDRHYLFVCSQNKLRSPTAEQIFADHPGIETLSAGTNHDAETPLDDEMLRWADTIFVMEKAHRSKIQQRFRGA' A
#
# COMPACT_ATOMS: atom_id res chain seq x y z
N MET A 1 3.04 1.25 -28.04
CA MET A 1 3.54 0.64 -26.80
C MET A 1 2.80 1.33 -25.66
N ARG A 2 1.81 0.67 -25.03
CA ARG A 2 1.17 1.27 -23.85
C ARG A 2 2.23 1.37 -22.77
N ALA A 3 2.35 2.52 -22.12
CA ALA A 3 3.11 2.60 -20.88
C ALA A 3 2.55 1.51 -19.96
N ARG A 4 3.42 0.69 -19.35
CA ARG A 4 2.96 -0.24 -18.33
C ARG A 4 2.44 0.59 -17.17
N ASP A 5 1.19 0.39 -16.81
CA ASP A 5 0.60 0.97 -15.61
C ASP A 5 1.42 0.47 -14.40
N ARG A 6 1.78 1.36 -13.47
CA ARG A 6 2.54 1.03 -12.26
C ARG A 6 1.61 0.86 -11.09
N HIS A 7 1.82 -0.17 -10.28
CA HIS A 7 0.99 -0.48 -9.13
C HIS A 7 1.61 0.05 -7.83
N TYR A 8 0.96 1.04 -7.20
CA TYR A 8 1.43 1.67 -5.97
C TYR A 8 0.53 1.31 -4.78
N LEU A 9 1.15 0.79 -3.71
CA LEU A 9 0.45 0.45 -2.47
C LEU A 9 0.84 1.40 -1.35
N PHE A 10 -0.12 2.13 -0.79
CA PHE A 10 0.09 3.02 0.35
C PHE A 10 -0.31 2.35 1.66
N VAL A 11 0.60 2.30 2.63
CA VAL A 11 0.38 1.58 3.90
C VAL A 11 0.55 2.50 5.12
N CYS A 12 -0.46 2.50 5.99
CA CYS A 12 -0.39 3.09 7.33
C CYS A 12 -0.81 2.10 8.42
N SER A 13 -1.20 2.55 9.62
CA SER A 13 -1.65 1.65 10.70
C SER A 13 -3.07 1.10 10.47
N GLN A 14 -4.07 1.99 10.38
CA GLN A 14 -5.50 1.62 10.38
C GLN A 14 -6.20 1.78 9.02
N ASN A 15 -5.54 2.35 8.00
CA ASN A 15 -6.14 2.64 6.70
C ASN A 15 -7.35 3.62 6.75
N LYS A 16 -7.30 4.67 7.59
CA LYS A 16 -8.43 5.63 7.73
C LYS A 16 -8.20 7.03 7.18
N LEU A 17 -6.94 7.46 7.16
CA LEU A 17 -6.58 8.84 6.83
C LEU A 17 -5.41 8.86 5.86
N ARG A 18 -4.18 8.70 6.37
CA ARG A 18 -2.97 8.93 5.57
C ARG A 18 -2.85 8.06 4.32
N SER A 19 -3.10 6.76 4.42
CA SER A 19 -3.00 5.88 3.24
C SER A 19 -4.15 6.03 2.24
N PRO A 20 -5.43 6.12 2.65
CA PRO A 20 -6.52 6.46 1.72
C PRO A 20 -6.34 7.82 1.05
N THR A 21 -5.86 8.84 1.77
CA THR A 21 -5.61 10.16 1.17
C THR A 21 -4.53 10.09 0.10
N ALA A 22 -3.44 9.35 0.33
CA ALA A 22 -2.40 9.18 -0.68
C ALA A 22 -2.92 8.41 -1.91
N GLU A 23 -3.68 7.34 -1.70
CA GLU A 23 -4.35 6.62 -2.79
C GLU A 23 -5.20 7.56 -3.65
N GLN A 24 -6.09 8.35 -3.04
CA GLN A 24 -6.94 9.30 -3.76
C GLN A 24 -6.14 10.37 -4.53
N ILE A 25 -5.05 10.89 -3.95
CA ILE A 25 -4.20 11.87 -4.63
C ILE A 25 -3.52 11.28 -5.87
N PHE A 26 -3.11 10.01 -5.79
CA PHE A 26 -2.38 9.35 -6.87
C PHE A 26 -3.31 8.64 -7.88
N ALA A 27 -4.58 8.40 -7.55
CA ALA A 27 -5.55 7.73 -8.43
C ALA A 27 -5.77 8.46 -9.77
N ASP A 28 -5.62 9.78 -9.79
CA ASP A 28 -5.80 10.59 -11.01
C ASP A 28 -4.53 10.66 -11.89
N HIS A 29 -3.42 10.04 -11.47
CA HIS A 29 -2.18 10.09 -12.24
C HIS A 29 -2.19 9.09 -13.41
N PRO A 30 -2.01 9.55 -14.67
CA PRO A 30 -1.98 8.65 -15.82
C PRO A 30 -0.88 7.60 -15.72
N GLY A 31 -1.25 6.33 -15.90
CA GLY A 31 -0.30 5.21 -15.87
C GLY A 31 0.04 4.71 -14.46
N ILE A 32 -0.76 5.06 -13.45
CA ILE A 32 -0.60 4.58 -12.08
C ILE A 32 -1.93 3.98 -11.62
N GLU A 33 -1.87 2.77 -11.08
CA GLU A 33 -2.96 2.18 -10.30
C GLU A 33 -2.55 2.19 -8.82
N THR A 34 -3.52 2.45 -7.95
CA THR A 34 -3.26 2.63 -6.52
C THR A 34 -4.16 1.76 -5.67
N LEU A 35 -3.60 1.25 -4.57
CA LEU A 35 -4.33 0.66 -3.46
C LEU A 35 -3.84 1.25 -2.14
N SER A 36 -4.65 1.16 -1.10
CA SER A 36 -4.21 1.45 0.27
C SER A 36 -4.59 0.36 1.27
N ALA A 37 -3.74 0.20 2.29
CA ALA A 37 -3.94 -0.79 3.34
C ALA A 37 -3.40 -0.33 4.72
N GLY A 38 -3.69 -1.13 5.74
CA GLY A 38 -3.29 -0.92 7.12
C GLY A 38 -2.54 -2.12 7.70
N THR A 39 -1.46 -1.87 8.44
CA THR A 39 -0.66 -2.95 9.08
C THR A 39 -1.34 -3.61 10.28
N ASN A 40 -2.32 -2.95 10.91
CA ASN A 40 -3.03 -3.51 12.05
C ASN A 40 -4.12 -4.49 11.60
N HIS A 41 -4.47 -5.44 12.48
CA HIS A 41 -5.56 -6.39 12.23
C HIS A 41 -6.95 -5.74 12.21
N ASP A 42 -7.11 -4.60 12.90
CA ASP A 42 -8.33 -3.80 12.98
C ASP A 42 -8.36 -2.63 11.98
N ALA A 43 -7.47 -2.65 10.98
CA ALA A 43 -7.52 -1.68 9.89
C ALA A 43 -8.80 -1.85 9.05
N GLU A 44 -9.28 -0.77 8.43
CA GLU A 44 -10.45 -0.84 7.53
C GLU A 44 -10.19 -1.78 6.37
N THR A 45 -9.02 -1.65 5.74
CA THR A 45 -8.46 -2.63 4.81
C THR A 45 -7.15 -3.17 5.38
N PRO A 46 -7.17 -4.35 6.04
CA PRO A 46 -5.95 -4.99 6.53
C PRO A 46 -5.02 -5.37 5.38
N LEU A 47 -3.73 -5.14 5.57
CA LEU A 47 -2.71 -5.56 4.60
C LEU A 47 -2.63 -7.09 4.53
N ASP A 48 -2.61 -7.61 3.31
CA ASP A 48 -2.43 -9.01 2.98
C ASP A 48 -1.29 -9.26 1.98
N ASP A 49 -1.00 -10.54 1.71
CA ASP A 49 0.07 -10.96 0.81
C ASP A 49 -0.22 -10.67 -0.66
N GLU A 50 -1.48 -10.61 -1.06
CA GLU A 50 -1.87 -10.39 -2.45
C GLU A 50 -1.59 -8.94 -2.85
N MET A 51 -1.93 -8.00 -1.97
CA MET A 51 -1.58 -6.58 -2.13
C MET A 51 -0.07 -6.37 -2.24
N LEU A 52 0.72 -7.10 -1.44
CA LEU A 52 2.19 -7.02 -1.50
C LEU A 52 2.74 -7.53 -2.82
N ARG A 53 2.20 -8.63 -3.36
CA ARG A 53 2.60 -9.18 -4.66
C ARG A 53 2.11 -8.35 -5.85
N TRP A 54 0.97 -7.69 -5.71
CA TRP A 54 0.40 -6.83 -6.74
C TRP A 54 1.21 -5.55 -6.94
N ALA A 55 1.79 -5.01 -5.86
CA ALA A 55 2.45 -3.71 -5.86
C ALA A 55 3.87 -3.77 -6.45
N ASP A 56 4.15 -2.91 -7.44
CA ASP A 56 5.51 -2.63 -7.89
C ASP A 56 6.28 -1.80 -6.85
N THR A 57 5.58 -0.95 -6.12
CA THR A 57 6.18 -0.07 -5.10
C THR A 57 5.24 0.11 -3.91
N ILE A 58 5.79 -0.08 -2.71
CA ILE A 58 5.06 0.03 -1.45
C ILE A 58 5.54 1.27 -0.69
N PHE A 59 4.64 2.21 -0.46
CA PHE A 59 4.88 3.44 0.29
C PHE A 59 4.36 3.29 1.71
N VAL A 60 5.25 3.48 2.68
CA VAL A 60 4.90 3.43 4.10
C VAL A 60 4.95 4.82 4.71
N MET A 61 3.97 5.15 5.55
CA MET A 61 3.91 6.48 6.17
C MET A 61 5.01 6.71 7.22
N GLU A 62 5.54 5.63 7.79
CA GLU A 62 6.51 5.67 8.89
C GLU A 62 7.39 4.42 8.84
N LYS A 63 8.63 4.54 9.36
CA LYS A 63 9.56 3.40 9.46
C LYS A 63 8.98 2.23 10.24
N ALA A 64 8.15 2.48 11.25
CA ALA A 64 7.49 1.45 12.05
C ALA A 64 6.58 0.54 11.20
N HIS A 65 5.89 1.09 10.18
CA HIS A 65 5.07 0.27 9.29
C HIS A 65 5.93 -0.69 8.46
N ARG A 66 7.08 -0.23 7.95
CA ARG A 66 8.04 -1.11 7.25
C ARG A 66 8.47 -2.27 8.14
N SER A 67 8.86 -1.99 9.38
CA SER A 67 9.27 -3.04 10.32
C SER A 67 8.16 -4.05 10.59
N LYS A 68 6.90 -3.60 10.74
CA LYS A 68 5.74 -4.49 10.90
C LYS A 68 5.55 -5.38 9.67
N ILE A 69 5.61 -4.81 8.46
CA ILE A 69 5.49 -5.56 7.20
C ILE A 69 6.60 -6.61 7.13
N GLN A 70 7.86 -6.20 7.34
CA GLN A 70 9.01 -7.09 7.33
C GLN A 70 9.04 -8.11 8.47
N GLN A 71 8.23 -7.96 9.51
CA GLN A 71 8.09 -8.97 10.55
C GLN A 71 7.00 -9.98 10.17
N ARG A 72 5.87 -9.50 9.65
CA ARG A 72 4.70 -10.31 9.33
C ARG A 72 4.83 -11.08 8.01
N PHE A 73 5.59 -10.55 7.05
CA PHE A 73 5.60 -11.04 5.67
C PHE A 73 7.00 -11.40 5.17
N ARG A 74 7.86 -11.99 6.02
CA ARG A 74 9.28 -12.32 5.69
C ARG A 74 9.51 -13.28 4.51
N GLY A 75 8.46 -13.79 3.88
CA GLY A 75 8.54 -14.69 2.73
C GLY A 75 7.60 -14.36 1.57
N ALA A 76 7.02 -13.15 1.57
CA ALA A 76 6.22 -12.63 0.46
C ALA A 76 7.10 -12.00 -0.61
#